data_AF-A0A068VQM4-F1
#
_entry.id   AF-A0A068VQM4-F1
#
_cell.length_a   1.000
_cell.length_b   1.000
_cell.length_c   1.000
_cell.angle_alpha   90.00
_cell.angle_beta   90.00
_cell.angle_gamma   90.00
#
_symmetry.space_group_name_H-M   'P 1'
#
loop_
_entity.id
_entity.type
_entity.pdbx_description
1 polymer ?
#
loop_
_entity_poly.entity_id
_entity_poly.type
_entity_poly.pdbx_seq_one_letter_code
_entity_poly.pdbx_strand_id
1 'polypeptide(L)'
;MINHPFLCLVPILLIIAQSAEGCYTSIFAFGDSLTDNGNLLALSAPRIIHQGRLPNGETYFHHPTGRCCDGRLIVDFLAQQFGLPIPPPYTEVSKEMTMDIRAGVNFAVAGARALDTDFYDKIGIIDPVTNDTLRVQLDWFKHMLPSICGPEKGKFAFLQAPSPTKSK
;
A
#
# COMPACT_ATOMS: atom_id res chain seq x y z
N MET A 1 -15.55 -53.19 -19.07
CA MET A 1 -16.29 -51.91 -18.94
C MET A 1 -15.90 -51.24 -17.64
N ILE A 2 -14.91 -50.35 -17.66
CA ILE A 2 -14.69 -49.37 -16.57
C ILE A 2 -14.33 -48.06 -17.27
N ASN A 3 -15.28 -47.13 -17.32
CA ASN A 3 -15.07 -45.76 -17.78
C ASN A 3 -14.36 -45.00 -16.66
N HIS A 4 -13.19 -44.42 -16.93
CA HIS A 4 -12.49 -43.51 -16.00
C HIS A 4 -12.66 -42.05 -16.45
N PRO A 5 -13.79 -41.39 -16.16
CA PRO A 5 -13.98 -39.96 -16.46
C PRO A 5 -13.18 -39.05 -15.50
N PHE A 6 -12.60 -39.60 -14.43
CA PHE A 6 -11.87 -38.83 -13.43
C PHE A 6 -10.44 -38.45 -13.85
N LEU A 7 -9.86 -39.13 -14.83
CA LEU A 7 -8.45 -38.93 -15.19
C LEU A 7 -8.19 -37.59 -15.91
N CYS A 8 -9.21 -37.01 -16.54
CA CYS A 8 -9.11 -35.71 -17.23
C CYS A 8 -9.38 -34.49 -16.34
N LEU A 9 -9.96 -34.67 -15.14
CA LEU A 9 -10.27 -33.54 -14.24
C LEU A 9 -9.08 -33.10 -13.39
N VAL A 10 -8.13 -33.99 -13.12
CA VAL A 10 -6.93 -33.72 -12.32
C VAL A 10 -6.00 -32.68 -12.96
N PRO A 11 -5.66 -32.74 -14.28
CA PRO A 11 -4.80 -31.73 -14.89
C PRO A 11 -5.49 -30.37 -15.04
N ILE A 12 -6.82 -30.33 -15.20
CA ILE A 12 -7.58 -29.06 -15.26
C ILE A 12 -7.53 -28.35 -13.91
N LEU A 13 -7.62 -29.07 -12.79
CA LEU A 13 -7.49 -28.49 -11.45
C LEU A 13 -6.07 -27.92 -11.18
N LEU A 14 -5.04 -28.54 -11.76
CA LEU A 14 -3.64 -28.10 -11.61
C LEU A 14 -3.34 -26.78 -12.35
N ILE A 15 -4.02 -26.52 -13.47
CA ILE A 15 -3.83 -25.30 -14.28
C ILE A 15 -4.45 -24.08 -13.57
N ILE A 16 -5.48 -24.26 -12.74
CA ILE A 16 -6.10 -23.18 -11.95
C ILE A 16 -5.20 -22.80 -10.74
N ALA A 17 -4.24 -23.66 -10.39
CA ALA A 17 -3.31 -23.49 -9.27
C ALA A 17 -1.94 -22.91 -9.67
N GLN A 18 -1.82 -22.30 -10.86
CA GLN A 18 -0.65 -21.51 -11.19
C GLN A 18 -0.75 -20.18 -10.43
N SER A 19 -0.39 -20.19 -9.14
CA SER A 19 -0.08 -18.97 -8.42
C SER A 19 1.00 -18.22 -9.20
N ALA A 20 0.93 -16.90 -9.22
CA ALA A 20 2.03 -16.10 -9.74
C ALA A 20 3.27 -16.39 -8.86
N GLU A 21 4.14 -17.30 -9.30
CA GLU A 21 5.40 -17.67 -8.65
C GLU A 21 6.45 -16.56 -8.81
N GLY A 22 6.11 -15.35 -8.37
CA GLY A 22 7.11 -14.36 -8.01
C GLY A 22 7.52 -14.61 -6.56
N CYS A 23 8.82 -14.81 -6.31
CA CYS A 23 9.36 -14.73 -4.96
C CYS A 23 9.42 -13.25 -4.53
N TYR A 24 8.26 -12.68 -4.18
CA TYR A 24 8.19 -11.34 -3.60
C TYR A 24 8.67 -11.40 -2.15
N THR A 25 9.67 -10.60 -1.82
CA THR A 25 10.21 -10.50 -0.45
C THR A 25 9.69 -9.28 0.31
N SER A 26 9.01 -8.36 -0.39
CA SER A 26 8.64 -7.05 0.15
C SER A 26 7.39 -6.49 -0.53
N ILE A 27 6.57 -5.74 0.22
CA ILE A 27 5.43 -4.97 -0.31
C ILE A 27 5.56 -3.50 0.11
N PHE A 28 5.81 -2.62 -0.86
CA PHE A 28 5.73 -1.17 -0.66
C PHE A 28 4.44 -0.66 -1.28
N ALA A 29 3.57 -0.08 -0.45
CA ALA A 29 2.21 0.28 -0.85
C ALA A 29 2.02 1.80 -0.85
N PHE A 30 1.25 2.30 -1.81
CA PHE A 30 0.95 3.72 -2.02
C PHE A 30 -0.52 3.84 -2.41
N GLY A 31 -1.11 5.01 -2.20
CA GLY A 31 -2.48 5.29 -2.63
C GLY A 31 -3.30 5.98 -1.57
N ASP A 32 -4.57 5.63 -1.52
CA ASP A 32 -5.59 6.32 -0.75
C ASP A 32 -6.21 5.41 0.33
N SER A 33 -7.49 5.64 0.66
CA SER A 33 -8.26 4.90 1.64
C SER A 33 -8.36 3.40 1.37
N LEU A 34 -8.24 2.97 0.11
CA LEU A 34 -8.31 1.56 -0.25
C LEU A 34 -7.05 0.78 0.15
N THR A 35 -5.98 1.49 0.51
CA THR A 35 -4.69 0.92 0.88
C THR A 35 -4.21 1.40 2.26
N ASP A 36 -4.63 2.57 2.73
CA ASP A 36 -4.23 3.12 4.04
C ASP A 36 -4.66 2.24 5.21
N ASN A 37 -3.66 1.79 5.97
CA ASN A 37 -3.84 0.93 7.14
C ASN A 37 -3.57 1.62 8.48
N GLY A 38 -3.49 2.95 8.52
CA GLY A 38 -3.36 3.71 9.75
C GLY A 38 -2.63 5.05 9.66
N ASN A 39 -2.11 5.44 8.49
CA ASN A 39 -1.38 6.69 8.34
C ASN A 39 -2.27 7.91 8.61
N LEU A 40 -3.46 8.00 7.98
CA LEU A 40 -4.35 9.13 8.26
C LEU A 40 -4.76 9.18 9.73
N LEU A 41 -4.99 8.02 10.35
CA LEU A 41 -5.33 7.91 11.77
C LEU A 41 -4.21 8.40 12.68
N ALA A 42 -2.95 8.14 12.35
CA ALA A 42 -1.80 8.59 13.10
C ALA A 42 -1.53 10.10 12.92
N LEU A 43 -1.88 10.66 11.77
CA LEU A 43 -1.74 12.09 11.44
C LEU A 43 -2.91 12.94 11.96
N SER A 44 -4.04 12.31 12.26
CA SER A 44 -5.28 12.97 12.70
C SER A 44 -5.65 12.60 14.14
N ALA A 45 -6.61 13.29 14.73
CA ALA A 45 -7.19 12.83 15.99
C ALA A 45 -8.18 11.67 15.73
N PRO A 46 -8.10 10.54 16.46
CA PRO A 46 -8.94 9.35 16.23
C PRO A 46 -10.46 9.59 16.26
N ARG A 47 -10.89 10.59 17.05
CA ARG A 47 -12.30 10.97 17.12
C ARG A 47 -12.73 11.91 16.00
N ILE A 48 -11.85 12.42 15.16
CA ILE A 48 -12.23 13.34 14.08
C ILE A 48 -12.51 12.56 12.79
N ILE A 49 -11.79 11.45 12.56
CA ILE A 49 -11.90 10.66 11.33
C ILE A 49 -12.74 9.39 11.54
N HIS A 50 -13.50 9.00 10.51
CA HIS A 50 -14.42 7.85 10.61
C HIS A 50 -13.69 6.51 10.76
N GLN A 51 -12.49 6.40 10.21
CA GLN A 51 -11.64 5.20 10.27
C GLN A 51 -11.16 4.86 11.69
N GLY A 52 -11.18 5.84 12.60
CA GLY A 52 -10.85 5.66 14.01
C GLY A 52 -12.03 5.20 14.87
N ARG A 53 -13.16 4.81 14.26
CA ARG A 53 -14.40 4.45 14.93
C ARG A 53 -15.00 3.17 14.35
N LEU A 54 -15.78 2.46 15.18
CA LEU A 54 -16.62 1.36 14.72
C LEU A 54 -17.61 1.87 13.66
N PRO A 55 -17.95 1.05 12.64
CA PRO A 55 -17.66 -0.38 12.51
C PRO A 55 -16.29 -0.73 11.89
N ASN A 56 -15.40 0.25 11.66
CA ASN A 56 -14.11 -0.05 11.03
C ASN A 56 -13.26 -0.99 11.91
N GLY A 57 -12.66 -2.00 11.28
CA GLY A 57 -11.87 -3.06 11.90
C GLY A 57 -12.65 -4.09 12.74
N GLU A 58 -13.98 -4.01 12.87
CA GLU A 58 -14.79 -4.88 13.73
C GLU A 58 -14.67 -6.38 13.39
N THR A 59 -14.71 -6.72 12.10
CA THR A 59 -14.78 -8.11 11.62
C THR A 59 -13.46 -8.87 11.78
N TYR A 60 -12.31 -8.23 11.57
CA TYR A 60 -11.00 -8.93 11.59
C TYR A 60 -10.08 -8.51 12.73
N PHE A 61 -9.98 -7.21 13.02
CA PHE A 61 -9.06 -6.68 14.04
C PHE A 61 -9.76 -6.51 15.39
N HIS A 62 -11.09 -6.51 15.41
CA HIS A 62 -11.95 -6.29 16.57
C HIS A 62 -11.76 -4.93 17.26
N HIS A 63 -11.13 -3.98 16.57
CA HIS A 63 -11.01 -2.58 16.95
C HIS A 63 -10.68 -1.72 15.71
N PRO A 64 -10.97 -0.40 15.72
CA PRO A 64 -10.58 0.49 14.63
C PRO A 64 -9.06 0.58 14.49
N THR A 65 -8.54 0.31 13.30
CA THR A 65 -7.10 0.37 12.98
C THR A 65 -6.74 1.57 12.11
N GLY A 66 -7.71 2.36 11.67
CA GLY A 66 -7.50 3.43 10.68
C GLY A 66 -7.74 3.02 9.23
N ARG A 67 -8.11 1.75 8.99
CA ARG A 67 -8.59 1.27 7.68
C ARG A 67 -9.99 1.79 7.37
N CYS A 68 -10.25 2.09 6.10
CA CYS A 68 -11.59 2.46 5.61
C CYS A 68 -12.47 1.23 5.32
N CYS A 69 -12.40 0.20 6.17
CA CYS A 69 -13.20 -1.01 6.07
C CYS A 69 -13.36 -1.68 7.44
N ASP A 70 -14.28 -2.64 7.55
CA ASP A 70 -14.54 -3.42 8.77
C ASP A 70 -13.45 -4.48 9.08
N GLY A 71 -12.42 -4.59 8.26
CA GLY A 71 -11.48 -5.69 8.33
C GLY A 71 -10.21 -5.43 7.54
N ARG A 72 -9.85 -6.38 6.68
CA ARG A 72 -8.61 -6.34 5.89
C ARG A 72 -8.77 -5.61 4.58
N LEU A 73 -7.71 -4.95 4.14
CA LEU A 73 -7.58 -4.33 2.83
C LEU A 73 -6.98 -5.31 1.82
N ILE A 74 -7.07 -4.99 0.52
CA ILE A 74 -6.48 -5.81 -0.56
C ILE A 74 -4.98 -6.05 -0.30
N VAL A 75 -4.25 -5.05 0.17
CA VAL A 75 -2.83 -5.17 0.51
C VAL A 75 -2.56 -6.20 1.61
N ASP A 76 -3.45 -6.34 2.59
CA ASP A 76 -3.32 -7.34 3.66
C ASP A 76 -3.50 -8.76 3.10
N PHE A 77 -4.44 -8.94 2.16
CA PHE A 77 -4.64 -10.23 1.47
C PHE A 77 -3.45 -10.59 0.58
N LEU A 78 -2.88 -9.62 -0.14
CA LEU A 78 -1.67 -9.83 -0.94
C LEU A 78 -0.48 -10.25 -0.07
N ALA A 79 -0.26 -9.56 1.06
CA ALA A 79 0.77 -9.94 2.02
C ALA A 79 0.59 -11.39 2.49
N GLN A 80 -0.64 -11.78 2.86
CA GLN A 80 -0.95 -13.15 3.24
C GLN A 80 -0.67 -14.16 2.11
N GLN A 81 -1.07 -13.86 0.87
CA GLN A 81 -0.86 -14.77 -0.27
C GLN A 81 0.63 -14.99 -0.56
N PHE A 82 1.48 -13.98 -0.34
CA PHE A 82 2.92 -14.09 -0.53
C PHE A 82 3.69 -14.52 0.73
N GLY A 83 3.00 -14.82 1.83
CA GLY A 83 3.65 -15.19 3.09
C GLY A 83 4.47 -14.06 3.72
N LEU A 84 4.14 -12.81 3.41
CA LEU A 84 4.78 -11.61 3.92
C LEU A 84 3.99 -11.03 5.11
N PRO A 85 4.66 -10.34 6.05
CA PRO A 85 3.95 -9.56 7.06
C PRO A 85 3.12 -8.45 6.40
N ILE A 86 2.03 -8.05 7.06
CA ILE A 86 1.28 -6.86 6.65
C ILE A 86 2.23 -5.65 6.74
N PRO A 87 2.40 -4.87 5.66
CA PRO A 87 3.32 -3.73 5.69
C PRO A 87 2.82 -2.67 6.68
N PRO A 88 3.61 -2.26 7.68
CA PRO A 88 3.18 -1.27 8.67
C PRO A 88 2.97 0.11 8.02
N PRO A 89 2.11 0.97 8.60
CA PRO A 89 1.96 2.35 8.14
C PRO A 89 3.28 3.12 8.33
N TYR A 90 3.66 3.93 7.35
CA TYR A 90 4.86 4.77 7.37
C TYR A 90 4.98 5.61 8.64
N THR A 91 3.87 6.18 9.11
CA THR A 91 3.83 7.03 10.30
C THR A 91 4.22 6.31 11.59
N GLU A 92 4.00 4.99 11.68
CA GLU A 92 4.46 4.17 12.80
C GLU A 92 5.97 3.92 12.67
N VAL A 93 6.41 3.51 11.48
CA VAL A 93 7.84 3.30 11.16
C VAL A 93 8.67 4.56 11.38
N SER A 94 8.15 5.73 11.03
CA SER A 94 8.85 7.01 11.20
C SER A 94 9.08 7.40 12.67
N LYS A 95 8.28 6.84 13.59
CA LYS A 95 8.42 7.08 15.04
C LYS A 95 9.41 6.09 15.67
N GLU A 96 9.47 4.87 15.15
CA GLU A 96 10.30 3.79 15.68
C GLU A 96 11.25 3.24 14.61
N MET A 97 12.43 3.87 14.51
CA MET A 97 13.46 3.56 13.51
C MET A 97 14.10 2.16 13.65
N THR A 98 13.66 1.35 14.63
CA THR A 98 14.13 0.00 14.89
C THR A 98 13.30 -1.09 14.21
N MET A 99 12.16 -0.76 13.59
CA MET A 99 11.34 -1.74 12.86
C MET A 99 12.08 -2.29 11.63
N ASP A 100 11.98 -3.60 11.42
CA ASP A 100 12.48 -4.23 10.19
C ASP A 100 11.55 -3.93 9.01
N ILE A 101 11.95 -2.93 8.23
CA ILE A 101 11.22 -2.45 7.04
C ILE A 101 11.58 -3.21 5.76
N ARG A 102 12.41 -4.26 5.83
CA ARG A 102 12.83 -5.01 4.64
C ARG A 102 11.68 -5.74 3.97
N ALA A 103 10.66 -6.12 4.75
CA ALA A 103 9.44 -6.75 4.22
C ALA A 103 8.45 -5.73 3.62
N GLY A 104 8.74 -4.43 3.72
CA GLY A 104 7.95 -3.38 3.10
C GLY A 104 7.28 -2.44 4.09
N VAL A 105 6.68 -1.37 3.55
CA VAL A 105 6.03 -0.28 4.30
C VAL A 105 4.85 0.24 3.48
N ASN A 106 3.78 0.65 4.16
CA ASN A 106 2.62 1.26 3.56
C ASN A 106 2.63 2.78 3.71
N PHE A 107 2.75 3.49 2.59
CA PHE A 107 2.76 4.95 2.51
C PHE A 107 1.40 5.55 2.15
N ALA A 108 0.39 4.72 1.88
CA ALA A 108 -0.94 5.20 1.51
C ALA A 108 -1.58 6.03 2.63
N VAL A 109 -2.29 7.08 2.26
CA VAL A 109 -3.02 7.95 3.20
C VAL A 109 -4.44 8.14 2.71
N ALA A 110 -5.43 7.87 3.54
CA ALA A 110 -6.83 8.03 3.16
C ALA A 110 -7.14 9.46 2.72
N GLY A 111 -7.77 9.60 1.55
CA GLY A 111 -8.05 10.89 0.91
C GLY A 111 -6.94 11.41 0.00
N ALA A 112 -5.78 10.75 -0.06
CA ALA A 112 -4.68 11.16 -0.93
C ALA A 112 -5.09 11.18 -2.41
N ARG A 113 -4.54 12.16 -3.13
CA ARG A 113 -4.77 12.37 -4.56
C ARG A 113 -3.50 12.14 -5.35
N ALA A 114 -3.66 11.86 -6.65
CA ALA A 114 -2.52 11.63 -7.54
C ALA A 114 -1.67 12.89 -7.78
N LEU A 115 -2.32 14.05 -7.89
CA LEU A 115 -1.68 15.35 -8.11
C LEU A 115 -1.63 16.15 -6.81
N ASP A 116 -0.83 17.21 -6.82
CA ASP A 116 -0.64 18.09 -5.67
C ASP A 116 -1.82 19.02 -5.42
N THR A 117 -1.94 19.47 -4.18
CA THR A 117 -2.98 20.41 -3.76
C THR A 117 -3.04 21.64 -4.67
N ASP A 118 -1.89 22.20 -5.08
CA ASP A 118 -1.78 23.33 -6.02
C ASP A 118 -2.54 23.12 -7.35
N PHE A 119 -2.61 21.88 -7.86
CA PHE A 119 -3.37 21.60 -9.08
C PHE A 119 -4.87 21.74 -8.83
N TYR A 120 -5.35 21.20 -7.72
CA TYR A 120 -6.76 21.20 -7.34
C TYR A 120 -7.24 22.59 -6.91
N ASP A 121 -6.40 23.35 -6.20
CA ASP A 121 -6.68 24.73 -5.79
C ASP A 121 -6.92 25.62 -7.01
N LYS A 122 -6.13 25.45 -8.08
CA LYS A 122 -6.27 26.21 -9.34
C LYS A 122 -7.60 25.96 -10.05
N ILE A 123 -8.22 24.80 -9.83
CA ILE A 123 -9.53 24.45 -10.39
C ILE A 123 -10.66 24.56 -9.35
N GLY A 124 -10.39 25.17 -8.19
CA GLY A 124 -11.38 25.45 -7.16
C GLY A 124 -11.79 24.24 -6.32
N ILE A 125 -10.98 23.18 -6.27
CA ILE A 125 -11.24 21.99 -5.47
C ILE A 125 -10.33 21.99 -4.23
N ILE A 126 -10.91 22.22 -3.06
CA ILE A 126 -10.20 22.21 -1.78
C ILE A 126 -10.39 20.85 -1.10
N ASP A 127 -9.30 20.23 -0.63
CA ASP A 127 -9.35 19.04 0.23
C ASP A 127 -9.04 19.40 1.69
N PRO A 128 -9.99 19.30 2.62
CA PRO A 128 -9.71 19.53 4.03
C PRO A 128 -9.15 18.27 4.74
N VAL A 129 -9.09 17.11 4.08
CA VAL A 129 -8.79 15.83 4.72
C VAL A 129 -7.28 15.61 4.85
N THR A 130 -6.53 15.76 3.76
CA THR A 130 -5.08 15.52 3.75
C THR A 130 -4.39 16.24 2.60
N ASN A 131 -3.12 16.61 2.82
CA ASN A 131 -2.19 17.08 1.78
C ASN A 131 -1.13 16.02 1.42
N ASP A 132 -1.28 14.79 1.90
CA ASP A 132 -0.33 13.67 1.71
C ASP A 132 -0.55 13.00 0.35
N THR A 133 -0.38 13.78 -0.71
CA THR A 133 -0.58 13.35 -2.10
C THR A 133 0.36 12.22 -2.48
N LEU A 134 0.11 11.56 -3.61
CA LEU A 134 0.98 10.50 -4.12
C LEU A 134 2.45 10.96 -4.25
N ARG A 135 2.68 12.26 -4.52
CA ARG A 135 4.03 12.84 -4.50
C ARG A 135 4.66 12.82 -3.12
N VAL A 136 3.92 13.25 -2.09
CA VAL A 136 4.38 13.21 -0.69
C VAL A 136 4.70 11.77 -0.26
N GLN A 137 3.85 10.81 -0.59
CA GLN A 137 4.08 9.40 -0.29
C GLN A 137 5.32 8.85 -0.99
N LEU A 138 5.56 9.26 -2.24
CA LEU A 138 6.77 8.90 -2.96
C LEU A 138 8.02 9.54 -2.33
N ASP A 139 7.91 10.76 -1.81
CA ASP A 139 9.02 11.41 -1.12
C ASP A 139 9.33 10.74 0.24
N TRP A 140 8.32 10.27 0.98
CA TRP A 140 8.52 9.40 2.15
C TRP A 140 9.25 8.11 1.78
N PHE A 141 8.87 7.46 0.69
CA PHE A 141 9.57 6.26 0.21
C PHE A 141 11.03 6.55 -0.16
N LYS A 142 11.30 7.64 -0.90
CA LYS A 142 12.67 8.05 -1.22
C LYS A 142 13.50 8.34 0.02
N HIS A 143 12.92 8.97 1.03
CA HIS A 143 13.58 9.23 2.30
C HIS A 143 13.96 7.93 3.03
N MET A 144 13.17 6.88 2.85
CA MET A 144 13.40 5.56 3.43
C MET A 144 14.39 4.69 2.65
N LEU A 145 14.62 4.97 1.36
CA LEU A 145 15.51 4.17 0.50
C LEU A 145 16.89 3.88 1.11
N PRO A 146 17.60 4.82 1.76
CA PRO A 146 18.89 4.54 2.37
C PRO A 146 18.85 3.49 3.48
N SER A 147 17.72 3.36 4.19
CA SER A 147 17.53 2.36 5.25
C SER A 147 17.21 0.96 4.69
N ILE A 148 16.69 0.90 3.46
CA ILE A 148 16.33 -0.34 2.75
C ILE A 148 17.51 -0.83 1.89
N CYS A 149 18.16 0.09 1.19
CA CYS A 149 19.26 -0.19 0.28
C CYS A 149 20.56 -0.08 1.05
N GLY A 150 21.22 -1.22 1.31
CA GLY A 150 22.56 -1.20 1.90
C GLY A 150 23.55 -0.31 1.11
N PRO A 151 24.71 0.05 1.70
CA PRO A 151 25.59 1.13 1.24
C PRO A 151 26.13 1.02 -0.21
N GLU A 152 25.90 -0.07 -0.93
CA GLU A 152 26.51 -0.33 -2.25
C GLU A 152 25.54 -0.48 -3.45
N LYS A 153 24.24 -0.19 -3.35
CA LYS A 153 23.32 -0.41 -4.51
C LYS A 153 22.45 0.79 -4.89
N GLY A 154 22.97 2.01 -4.75
CA GLY A 154 22.33 3.25 -5.17
C GLY A 154 22.33 3.53 -6.68
N LYS A 155 22.09 2.54 -7.54
CA LYS A 155 21.76 2.76 -8.96
C LYS A 155 20.41 2.14 -9.30
N PHE A 156 19.36 2.70 -8.71
CA PHE A 156 18.01 2.51 -9.23
C PHE A 156 17.78 3.51 -10.36
N ALA A 157 17.86 3.03 -11.60
CA ALA A 157 17.25 3.71 -12.73
C ALA A 157 15.73 3.59 -12.59
N PHE A 158 15.13 4.38 -11.71
CA PHE A 158 13.71 4.69 -11.83
C PHE A 158 13.52 5.41 -13.16
N LEU A 159 12.54 4.97 -13.93
CA LEU A 159 12.09 5.54 -15.20
C LEU A 159 12.34 7.05 -15.24
N GLN A 160 13.40 7.45 -15.94
CA GLN A 160 13.56 8.85 -16.32
C GLN A 160 12.34 9.17 -17.16
N ALA A 161 11.38 9.91 -16.59
CA ALA A 161 10.35 10.53 -17.38
C ALA A 161 11.08 11.31 -18.50
N PRO A 162 10.75 11.08 -19.78
CA PRO A 162 11.39 11.83 -20.85
C PRO A 162 11.22 13.31 -20.55
N SER A 163 12.32 14.06 -20.60
CA SER A 163 12.32 15.50 -20.41
C SER A 163 11.24 16.12 -21.30
N PRO A 164 10.42 17.06 -20.81
CA PRO A 164 9.42 17.71 -21.63
C PRO A 164 10.13 18.33 -22.83
N THR A 165 9.81 17.80 -24.02
CA THR A 165 10.25 18.39 -25.26
C THR A 165 9.71 19.80 -25.31
N LYS A 166 10.61 20.79 -25.41
CA LYS A 166 10.20 22.17 -25.65
C LYS A 166 9.38 22.19 -26.94
N SER A 167 8.09 22.53 -26.83
CA SER A 167 7.29 22.84 -28.00
C SER A 167 7.92 24.05 -28.69
N LYS A 168 8.24 23.89 -29.98
CA LYS A 168 8.52 25.02 -30.86
C LYS A 168 7.26 25.86 -31.07
#